data_AF-A0A2V6XBE6-F1
#
_entry.id   AF-A0A2V6XBE6-F1
#
_cell.length_a   1.000
_cell.length_b   1.000
_cell.length_c   1.000
_cell.angle_alpha   90.00
_cell.angle_beta   90.00
_cell.angle_gamma   90.00
#
_symmetry.space_group_name_H-M   'P 1'
#
loop_
_entity.id
_entity.type
_entity.pdbx_description
1 polymer ?
#
loop_
_entity_poly.entity_id
_entity_poly.type
_entity_poly.pdbx_seq_one_letter_code
_entity_poly.pdbx_strand_id
1 'polypeptide(L)'
;PFTRAIAAVEPEAFVKDVLIKTLGAREIVVGFNHRFGRAARGDARLLESLAGTLGFEAHIVPAFTMDGVAVSSSEIRGALQRGDLPAAARLLGRPYSIRGEVVRGAGRGRTLGFPTANVKTERPLGLPVGVYVCQIGVRAVRYQAVVNVGVRPTFGENELAVEAHLLDFVGDLYNERVTLTFLRRLREERKFPSVDELREQIALDVAAARQSS
;
A
#
# COMPACT_ATOMS: atom_id res chain seq x y z
N PRO A 1 -9.44 -1.87 -18.40
CA PRO A 1 -8.66 -0.60 -18.36
C PRO A 1 -9.56 0.60 -18.69
N PHE A 2 -9.29 1.79 -18.11
CA PHE A 2 -10.03 3.02 -18.45
C PHE A 2 -9.49 3.61 -19.75
N THR A 3 -10.23 3.46 -20.85
CA THR A 3 -9.82 3.87 -22.20
C THR A 3 -10.43 5.22 -22.60
N ARG A 4 -9.91 5.86 -23.65
CA ARG A 4 -10.52 7.08 -24.23
C ARG A 4 -11.98 6.86 -24.62
N ALA A 5 -12.32 5.68 -25.10
CA ALA A 5 -13.70 5.33 -25.44
C ALA A 5 -14.60 5.35 -24.19
N ILE A 6 -14.17 4.71 -23.09
CA ILE A 6 -14.90 4.74 -21.82
C ILE A 6 -14.98 6.16 -21.25
N ALA A 7 -13.90 6.93 -21.33
CA ALA A 7 -13.83 8.31 -20.84
C ALA A 7 -14.76 9.27 -21.60
N ALA A 8 -15.17 8.93 -22.82
CA ALA A 8 -16.05 9.73 -23.65
C ALA A 8 -17.54 9.39 -23.46
N VAL A 9 -17.87 8.33 -22.73
CA VAL A 9 -19.26 7.88 -22.51
C VAL A 9 -20.01 8.93 -21.67
N GLU A 10 -21.15 9.39 -22.17
CA GLU A 10 -22.01 10.31 -21.43
C GLU A 10 -22.57 9.64 -20.15
N PRO A 11 -22.73 10.37 -19.03
CA PRO A 11 -23.14 9.79 -17.76
C PRO A 11 -24.39 8.91 -17.83
N GLU A 12 -25.45 9.37 -18.50
CA GLU A 12 -26.71 8.66 -18.64
C GLU A 12 -26.54 7.38 -19.47
N ALA A 13 -25.74 7.44 -20.53
CA ALA A 13 -25.40 6.29 -21.36
C ALA A 13 -24.56 5.28 -20.57
N PHE A 14 -23.65 5.75 -19.71
CA PHE A 14 -22.88 4.87 -18.83
C PHE A 14 -23.80 4.09 -17.88
N VAL A 15 -24.74 4.75 -17.21
CA VAL A 15 -25.69 4.06 -16.32
C VAL A 15 -26.56 3.09 -17.12
N LYS A 16 -27.21 3.56 -18.19
CA LYS A 16 -28.14 2.76 -18.98
C LYS A 16 -27.48 1.57 -19.66
N ASP A 17 -26.43 1.81 -20.43
CA ASP A 17 -25.87 0.80 -21.32
C ASP A 17 -24.83 -0.08 -20.62
N VAL A 18 -24.05 0.47 -19.68
CA VAL A 18 -23.05 -0.30 -18.94
C VAL A 18 -23.64 -0.92 -17.69
N LEU A 19 -24.14 -0.11 -16.75
CA LEU A 19 -24.56 -0.63 -15.43
C LEU A 19 -25.83 -1.46 -15.52
N ILE A 20 -26.84 -0.99 -16.27
CA ILE A 20 -28.15 -1.67 -16.32
C ILE A 20 -28.19 -2.73 -17.41
N LYS A 21 -27.93 -2.39 -18.68
CA LYS A 21 -28.05 -3.37 -19.77
C LYS A 21 -26.95 -4.42 -19.77
N THR A 22 -25.69 -4.02 -19.58
CA THR A 22 -24.55 -4.95 -19.70
C THR A 22 -24.32 -5.73 -18.41
N LEU A 23 -24.30 -5.05 -17.26
CA LEU A 23 -24.06 -5.71 -15.97
C LEU A 23 -25.33 -6.26 -15.32
N GLY A 24 -26.52 -5.81 -15.75
CA GLY A 24 -27.79 -6.26 -15.15
C GLY A 24 -28.00 -5.75 -13.72
N ALA A 25 -27.36 -4.64 -13.33
CA ALA A 25 -27.42 -4.15 -11.97
C ALA A 25 -28.88 -3.83 -11.55
N ARG A 26 -29.23 -4.26 -10.33
CA ARG A 26 -30.54 -3.99 -9.69
C ARG A 26 -30.41 -3.01 -8.54
N GLU A 27 -29.28 -3.04 -7.86
CA GLU A 27 -28.93 -2.12 -6.78
C GLU A 27 -27.53 -1.57 -7.07
N ILE A 28 -27.36 -0.26 -6.89
CA ILE A 28 -26.09 0.44 -7.11
C ILE A 28 -25.75 1.23 -5.86
N VAL A 29 -24.65 0.86 -5.21
CA VAL A 29 -24.14 1.51 -4.00
C VAL A 29 -22.93 2.36 -4.33
N VAL A 30 -22.98 3.66 -4.04
CA VAL A 30 -21.88 4.60 -4.29
C VAL A 30 -21.63 5.51 -3.09
N GLY A 31 -20.41 6.00 -2.93
CA GLY A 31 -20.13 7.06 -1.98
C GLY A 31 -20.68 8.41 -2.45
N PHE A 32 -20.99 9.31 -1.51
CA PHE A 32 -21.49 10.66 -1.77
C PHE A 32 -20.63 11.49 -2.76
N ASN A 33 -19.32 11.21 -2.83
CA ASN A 33 -18.37 11.90 -3.70
C ASN A 33 -18.11 11.19 -5.04
N HIS A 34 -18.90 10.16 -5.38
CA HIS A 34 -18.74 9.41 -6.61
C HIS A 34 -19.01 10.28 -7.84
N ARG A 35 -18.13 10.14 -8.84
CA ARG A 35 -18.23 10.82 -10.14
C ARG A 35 -18.01 9.82 -11.26
N PHE A 36 -18.77 9.97 -12.35
CA PHE A 36 -18.71 9.05 -13.48
C PHE A 36 -19.05 9.75 -14.81
N GLY A 37 -18.89 9.00 -15.90
CA GLY A 37 -19.13 9.49 -17.26
C GLY A 37 -18.14 10.57 -17.70
N ARG A 38 -18.39 11.09 -18.90
CA ARG A 38 -17.51 12.05 -19.57
C ARG A 38 -17.26 13.27 -18.71
N ALA A 39 -15.98 13.60 -18.56
CA ALA A 39 -15.50 14.74 -17.77
C ALA A 39 -16.06 14.77 -16.32
N ALA A 40 -16.34 13.60 -15.73
CA ALA A 40 -16.88 13.49 -14.37
C ALA A 40 -18.20 14.26 -14.15
N ARG A 41 -18.99 14.45 -15.22
CA ARG A 41 -20.26 15.18 -15.17
C ARG A 41 -21.37 14.43 -14.44
N GLY A 42 -21.30 13.09 -14.40
CA GLY A 42 -22.20 12.27 -13.61
C GLY A 42 -21.82 12.28 -12.15
N ASP A 43 -22.82 12.31 -11.27
CA ASP A 43 -22.63 12.25 -9.83
C ASP A 43 -23.73 11.46 -9.12
N ALA A 44 -23.60 11.33 -7.81
CA ALA A 44 -24.53 10.57 -6.99
C ALA A 44 -26.00 11.04 -7.16
N ARG A 45 -26.24 12.34 -7.37
CA ARG A 45 -27.60 12.88 -7.57
C ARG A 45 -28.16 12.50 -8.93
N LEU A 46 -27.33 12.55 -9.98
CA LEU A 46 -27.74 12.06 -11.30
C LEU A 46 -28.04 10.55 -11.26
N LEU A 47 -27.24 9.78 -10.55
CA LEU A 47 -27.50 8.34 -10.39
C LEU A 47 -28.85 8.08 -9.72
N GLU A 48 -29.14 8.81 -8.63
CA GLU A 48 -30.41 8.71 -7.91
C GLU A 48 -31.61 9.15 -8.76
N SER A 49 -31.49 10.21 -9.57
CA SER A 49 -32.58 10.65 -10.45
C SER A 49 -32.88 9.65 -11.58
N LEU A 50 -31.88 8.87 -12.01
CA LEU A 50 -32.03 7.84 -13.03
C LEU A 50 -32.60 6.52 -12.49
N ALA A 51 -32.51 6.27 -11.18
CA ALA A 51 -32.91 5.03 -10.51
C ALA A 51 -34.34 4.61 -10.87
N GLY A 52 -35.32 5.49 -10.63
CA GLY A 52 -36.73 5.20 -10.91
C GLY A 52 -37.03 4.99 -12.39
N THR A 53 -36.37 5.74 -13.28
CA THR A 53 -36.63 5.66 -14.74
C THR A 53 -36.01 4.40 -15.35
N LEU A 54 -34.87 3.95 -14.83
CA LEU A 54 -34.13 2.81 -15.37
C LEU A 54 -34.36 1.51 -14.61
N GLY A 55 -35.20 1.52 -13.56
CA GLY A 55 -35.63 0.32 -12.84
C GLY A 55 -34.53 -0.31 -11.97
N PHE A 56 -33.78 0.52 -11.25
CA PHE A 56 -32.79 0.08 -10.25
C PHE A 56 -32.90 0.90 -8.96
N GLU A 57 -32.29 0.43 -7.88
CA GLU A 57 -32.17 1.16 -6.61
C GLU A 57 -30.79 1.79 -6.47
N ALA A 58 -30.74 3.05 -6.05
CA ALA A 58 -29.50 3.77 -5.78
C ALA A 58 -29.33 3.99 -4.27
N HIS A 59 -28.19 3.59 -3.73
CA HIS A 59 -27.83 3.83 -2.33
C HIS A 59 -26.59 4.72 -2.26
N ILE A 60 -26.77 5.93 -1.72
CA ILE A 60 -25.69 6.89 -1.54
C ILE A 60 -25.18 6.79 -0.11
N VAL A 61 -23.97 6.27 0.05
CA VAL A 61 -23.31 6.14 1.35
C VAL A 61 -22.68 7.49 1.72
N PRO A 62 -23.01 8.07 2.89
CA PRO A 62 -22.43 9.32 3.34
C PRO A 62 -20.92 9.17 3.61
N ALA A 63 -20.24 10.30 3.80
CA ALA A 63 -18.85 10.30 4.24
C ALA A 63 -18.74 9.54 5.58
N PHE A 64 -17.87 8.54 5.63
CA PHE A 64 -17.50 7.92 6.90
C PHE A 64 -16.42 8.76 7.59
N THR A 65 -16.65 9.13 8.84
CA THR A 65 -15.72 9.90 9.66
C THR A 65 -15.27 9.08 10.86
N MET A 66 -14.02 9.26 11.25
CA MET A 66 -13.42 8.65 12.44
C MET A 66 -12.65 9.73 13.18
N ASP A 67 -13.01 9.95 14.46
CA ASP A 67 -12.45 11.02 15.30
C ASP A 67 -12.50 12.41 14.64
N GLY A 68 -13.58 12.69 13.90
CA GLY A 68 -13.78 13.96 13.18
C GLY A 68 -13.04 14.06 11.84
N VAL A 69 -12.26 13.04 11.44
CA VAL A 69 -11.54 13.01 10.16
C VAL A 69 -12.26 12.13 9.15
N ALA A 70 -12.45 12.61 7.93
CA ALA A 70 -13.03 11.81 6.85
C ALA A 70 -12.08 10.66 6.46
N VAL A 71 -12.57 9.43 6.51
CA VAL A 71 -11.79 8.27 6.08
C VAL A 71 -11.73 8.25 4.56
N SER A 72 -10.58 8.62 4.01
CA SER A 72 -10.36 8.72 2.57
C SER A 72 -8.98 8.23 2.15
N SER A 73 -8.82 7.88 0.87
CA SER A 73 -7.52 7.53 0.31
C SER A 73 -6.50 8.68 0.36
N SER A 74 -6.95 9.93 0.39
CA SER A 74 -6.05 11.08 0.53
C SER A 74 -5.49 11.18 1.95
N GLU A 75 -6.34 11.04 2.97
CA GLU A 75 -5.90 11.04 4.37
C GLU A 75 -4.97 9.86 4.69
N ILE A 76 -5.31 8.66 4.21
CA ILE A 76 -4.46 7.48 4.38
C ILE A 76 -3.09 7.69 3.73
N ARG A 77 -3.04 8.20 2.48
CA ARG A 77 -1.77 8.49 1.80
C ARG A 77 -0.97 9.56 2.53
N GLY A 78 -1.62 10.61 3.02
CA GLY A 78 -0.97 11.66 3.81
C GLY A 78 -0.34 11.11 5.09
N ALA A 79 -1.05 10.24 5.82
CA ALA A 79 -0.51 9.58 7.02
C ALA A 79 0.71 8.71 6.68
N LEU A 80 0.61 7.89 5.64
CA LEU A 80 1.73 7.05 5.18
C LEU A 80 2.95 7.88 4.76
N GLN A 81 2.75 8.97 4.01
CA GLN A 81 3.84 9.84 3.55
C GLN A 81 4.57 10.53 4.70
N ARG A 82 3.88 10.82 5.81
CA ARG A 82 4.49 11.32 7.05
C ARG A 82 5.16 10.23 7.89
N GLY A 83 5.01 8.96 7.51
CA GLY A 83 5.49 7.81 8.28
C GLY A 83 4.63 7.50 9.52
N ASP A 84 3.42 8.06 9.62
CA ASP A 84 2.48 7.86 10.71
C ASP A 84 1.67 6.58 10.49
N LEU A 85 2.34 5.45 10.75
CA LEU A 85 1.75 4.11 10.64
C LEU A 85 0.54 3.92 11.58
N PRO A 86 0.54 4.39 12.85
CA PRO A 86 -0.64 4.31 13.71
C PRO A 86 -1.87 5.02 13.12
N ALA A 87 -1.73 6.25 12.63
CA ALA A 87 -2.86 6.96 12.03
C ALA A 87 -3.35 6.26 10.76
N ALA A 88 -2.43 5.80 9.91
CA ALA A 88 -2.79 5.03 8.72
C ALA A 88 -3.53 3.73 9.08
N ALA A 89 -3.07 3.00 10.10
CA ALA A 89 -3.68 1.76 10.53
C ALA A 89 -5.10 1.96 11.08
N ARG A 90 -5.30 3.04 11.85
CA ARG A 90 -6.62 3.44 12.35
C ARG A 90 -7.60 3.72 11.20
N LEU A 91 -7.19 4.53 10.22
CA LEU A 91 -8.02 4.83 9.05
C LEU A 91 -8.28 3.61 8.15
N LEU A 92 -7.34 2.67 8.07
CA LEU A 92 -7.45 1.43 7.29
C LEU A 92 -8.23 0.31 8.02
N GLY A 93 -8.42 0.43 9.33
CA GLY A 93 -8.89 -0.64 10.21
C GLY A 93 -7.93 -1.82 10.36
N ARG A 94 -6.67 -1.68 9.90
CA ARG A 94 -5.61 -2.70 9.96
C ARG A 94 -4.25 -2.07 9.68
N PRO A 95 -3.12 -2.70 10.08
CA PRO A 95 -1.80 -2.25 9.69
C PRO A 95 -1.61 -2.16 8.17
N TYR A 96 -0.86 -1.16 7.72
CA TYR A 96 -0.53 -1.01 6.30
C TYR A 96 0.32 -2.19 5.83
N SER A 97 0.00 -2.73 4.66
CA SER A 97 0.77 -3.83 4.06
C SER A 97 0.92 -3.66 2.55
N ILE A 98 2.00 -4.23 2.03
CA ILE A 98 2.28 -4.29 0.59
C ILE A 98 2.69 -5.70 0.19
N ARG A 99 2.25 -6.11 -0.99
CA ARG A 99 2.66 -7.37 -1.62
C ARG A 99 3.86 -7.13 -2.53
N GLY A 100 4.68 -8.16 -2.64
CA GLY A 100 5.84 -8.14 -3.50
C GLY A 100 6.39 -9.53 -3.76
N GLU A 101 7.49 -9.56 -4.48
CA GLU A 101 8.24 -10.76 -4.80
C GLU A 101 9.68 -10.58 -4.33
N VAL A 102 10.25 -11.63 -3.72
CA VAL A 102 11.65 -11.60 -3.32
C VAL A 102 12.51 -11.82 -4.56
N VAL A 103 13.37 -10.84 -4.85
CA VAL A 103 14.27 -10.84 -6.01
C VAL A 103 15.73 -10.93 -5.58
N ARG A 104 16.61 -11.25 -6.53
CA ARG A 104 18.06 -11.18 -6.29
C ARG A 104 18.47 -9.71 -6.14
N GLY A 105 19.19 -9.42 -5.06
CA GLY A 105 19.83 -8.12 -4.83
C GLY A 105 21.36 -8.21 -4.92
N ALA A 106 22.04 -7.16 -4.47
CA ALA A 106 23.51 -7.08 -4.49
C ALA A 106 24.23 -8.03 -3.51
N GLY A 107 23.50 -8.80 -2.69
CA GLY A 107 24.06 -9.79 -1.76
C GLY A 107 24.87 -9.23 -0.58
N ARG A 108 24.97 -7.91 -0.43
CA ARG A 108 25.82 -7.23 0.56
C ARG A 108 25.51 -7.62 2.01
N GLY A 109 24.22 -7.80 2.35
CA GLY A 109 23.80 -8.17 3.70
C GLY A 109 24.41 -9.49 4.20
N ARG A 110 24.58 -10.48 3.30
CA ARG A 110 25.17 -11.78 3.65
C ARG A 110 26.63 -11.63 4.12
N THR A 111 27.41 -10.79 3.45
CA THR A 111 28.81 -10.49 3.83
C THR A 111 28.90 -9.76 5.17
N LEU A 112 27.84 -9.03 5.55
CA LEU A 112 27.76 -8.28 6.80
C LEU A 112 27.28 -9.12 7.99
N GLY A 113 26.86 -10.37 7.77
CA GLY A 113 26.26 -11.23 8.80
C GLY A 113 24.73 -11.07 8.95
N PHE A 114 24.11 -10.23 8.10
CA PHE A 114 22.69 -9.91 8.14
C PHE A 114 22.07 -10.17 6.76
N PRO A 115 21.76 -11.44 6.41
CA PRO A 115 21.15 -11.75 5.13
C PRO A 115 19.82 -11.00 4.97
N THR A 116 19.63 -10.34 3.82
CA THR A 116 18.41 -9.60 3.50
C THR A 116 17.75 -10.13 2.23
N ALA A 117 16.42 -10.25 2.28
CA ALA A 117 15.57 -10.48 1.12
C ALA A 117 15.28 -9.13 0.46
N ASN A 118 15.55 -9.01 -0.84
CA ASN A 118 15.21 -7.80 -1.60
C ASN A 118 13.78 -7.98 -2.12
N VAL A 119 12.87 -7.05 -1.83
CA VAL A 119 11.46 -7.19 -2.21
C VAL A 119 11.13 -6.20 -3.31
N LYS A 120 10.79 -6.72 -4.49
CA LYS A 120 10.19 -5.93 -5.56
C LYS A 120 8.70 -5.81 -5.27
N THR A 121 8.24 -4.60 -4.94
CA THR A 121 6.85 -4.36 -4.58
C THR A 121 5.95 -4.32 -5.81
N GLU A 122 4.70 -4.78 -5.69
CA GLU A 122 3.71 -4.76 -6.78
C GLU A 122 3.18 -3.35 -7.09
N ARG A 123 3.35 -2.42 -6.14
CA ARG A 123 2.93 -1.03 -6.24
C ARG A 123 4.02 -0.13 -5.64
N PRO A 124 4.04 1.17 -5.99
CA PRO A 124 4.91 2.13 -5.31
C PRO A 124 4.61 2.18 -3.81
N LEU A 125 5.66 2.25 -3.00
CA LEU A 125 5.53 2.42 -1.56
C LEU A 125 5.22 3.88 -1.24
N GLY A 126 4.18 4.13 -0.44
CA GLY A 126 3.80 5.48 0.01
C GLY A 126 4.44 5.91 1.32
N LEU A 127 5.54 5.28 1.72
CA LEU A 127 6.22 5.49 3.00
C LEU A 127 7.51 6.29 2.80
N PRO A 128 7.93 7.11 3.77
CA PRO A 128 9.23 7.77 3.72
C PRO A 128 10.36 6.76 3.77
N VAL A 129 11.57 7.19 3.38
CA VAL A 129 12.77 6.39 3.58
C VAL A 129 13.03 6.16 5.07
N GLY A 130 13.55 4.99 5.41
CA GLY A 130 13.86 4.63 6.79
C GLY A 130 13.80 3.14 7.07
N VAL A 131 13.99 2.84 8.35
CA VAL A 131 13.98 1.48 8.87
C VAL A 131 12.70 1.23 9.64
N TYR A 132 12.08 0.08 9.38
CA TYR A 132 10.76 -0.28 9.87
C TYR A 132 10.78 -1.66 10.54
N VAL A 133 9.99 -1.81 11.60
CA VAL A 133 9.57 -3.13 12.09
C VAL A 133 8.40 -3.59 11.24
N CYS A 134 8.54 -4.76 10.65
CA CYS A 134 7.51 -5.37 9.82
C CYS A 134 7.26 -6.83 10.24
N GLN A 135 6.10 -7.34 9.84
CA GLN A 135 5.89 -8.77 9.66
C GLN A 135 5.97 -9.11 8.17
N ILE A 136 6.69 -10.16 7.83
CA ILE A 136 6.70 -10.72 6.47
C ILE A 136 5.97 -12.06 6.46
N GLY A 137 4.90 -12.12 5.67
CA GLY A 137 4.17 -13.35 5.42
C GLY A 137 4.67 -14.04 4.16
N VAL A 138 5.04 -15.32 4.26
CA VAL A 138 5.51 -16.17 3.16
C VAL A 138 5.14 -17.63 3.42
N ARG A 139 4.64 -18.37 2.40
CA ARG A 139 4.24 -19.79 2.51
C ARG A 139 3.37 -20.10 3.74
N ALA A 140 2.38 -19.24 4.03
CA ALA A 140 1.51 -19.30 5.23
C ALA A 140 2.18 -19.09 6.60
N VAL A 141 3.49 -18.87 6.66
CA VAL A 141 4.24 -18.53 7.87
C VAL A 141 4.46 -17.02 7.94
N ARG A 142 4.57 -16.47 9.15
CA ARG A 142 4.93 -15.07 9.38
C ARG A 142 6.21 -14.98 10.19
N TYR A 143 7.11 -14.13 9.76
CA TYR A 143 8.34 -13.80 10.48
C TYR A 143 8.34 -12.32 10.85
N GLN A 144 8.94 -11.98 12.00
CA GLN A 144 9.31 -10.60 12.25
C GLN A 144 10.47 -10.21 11.34
N ALA A 145 10.50 -8.96 10.91
CA ALA A 145 11.53 -8.44 10.04
C ALA A 145 11.88 -6.99 10.37
N VAL A 146 13.16 -6.66 10.22
CA VAL A 146 13.62 -5.28 10.10
C VAL A 146 13.72 -4.96 8.61
N VAL A 147 13.01 -3.95 8.15
CA VAL A 147 12.92 -3.59 6.73
C VAL A 147 13.53 -2.21 6.51
N ASN A 148 14.55 -2.15 5.66
CA ASN A 148 15.04 -0.88 5.13
C ASN A 148 14.26 -0.51 3.88
N VAL A 149 13.73 0.72 3.87
CA VAL A 149 13.16 1.39 2.69
C VAL A 149 14.12 2.51 2.34
N GLY A 150 14.93 2.30 1.30
CA GLY A 150 15.93 3.27 0.83
C GLY A 150 15.78 3.60 -0.64
N VAL A 151 16.63 4.47 -1.16
CA VAL A 151 16.69 4.80 -2.60
C VAL A 151 17.97 4.24 -3.20
N ARG A 152 17.87 3.52 -4.33
CA ARG A 152 19.05 3.14 -5.11
C ARG A 152 19.36 4.22 -6.14
N PRO A 153 20.50 4.90 -6.06
CA PRO A 153 20.95 5.75 -7.15
C PRO A 153 21.43 4.84 -8.29
N THR A 154 20.53 4.52 -9.23
CA THR A 154 20.87 3.75 -10.44
C THR A 154 20.39 4.53 -11.66
N PHE A 155 21.28 4.69 -12.63
CA PHE A 155 21.12 5.42 -13.91
C PHE A 155 19.69 5.88 -14.23
N GLY A 156 19.34 7.08 -13.75
CA GLY A 156 18.15 7.84 -14.19
C GLY A 156 16.87 7.65 -13.39
N GLU A 157 16.73 6.61 -12.55
CA GLU A 157 15.51 6.37 -11.77
C GLU A 157 15.81 6.16 -10.28
N ASN A 158 15.18 7.00 -9.44
CA ASN A 158 15.19 6.86 -7.98
C ASN A 158 14.23 5.73 -7.57
N GLU A 159 14.56 4.48 -7.91
CA GLU A 159 13.76 3.34 -7.48
C GLU A 159 13.93 3.11 -5.96
N LEU A 160 12.79 3.03 -5.26
CA LEU A 160 12.76 2.62 -3.86
C LEU A 160 13.19 1.15 -3.76
N ALA A 161 14.21 0.90 -2.95
CA ALA A 161 14.65 -0.43 -2.59
C ALA A 161 14.08 -0.82 -1.23
N VAL A 162 13.47 -2.01 -1.18
CA VAL A 162 12.94 -2.60 0.04
C VAL A 162 13.77 -3.83 0.39
N GLU A 163 14.51 -3.77 1.49
CA GLU A 163 15.39 -4.84 1.95
C GLU A 163 14.95 -5.33 3.33
N ALA A 164 14.50 -6.58 3.41
CA ALA A 164 13.98 -7.19 4.63
C ALA A 164 15.00 -8.15 5.25
N HIS A 165 15.42 -7.87 6.48
CA HIS A 165 16.13 -8.82 7.32
C HIS A 165 15.12 -9.59 8.19
N LEU A 166 14.95 -10.88 7.91
CA LEU A 166 14.03 -11.74 8.66
C LEU A 166 14.70 -12.23 9.94
N LEU A 167 14.02 -12.04 11.07
CA LEU A 167 14.49 -12.52 12.36
C LEU A 167 14.26 -14.03 12.46
N ASP A 168 15.26 -14.74 12.96
CA ASP A 168 15.22 -16.18 13.24
C ASP A 168 14.89 -17.06 12.02
N PHE A 169 15.12 -16.55 10.81
CA PHE A 169 14.91 -17.26 9.56
C PHE A 169 16.24 -17.74 8.96
N VAL A 170 16.27 -19.02 8.57
CA VAL A 170 17.38 -19.62 7.82
C VAL A 170 16.81 -20.25 6.56
N GLY A 171 17.34 -19.86 5.41
CA GLY A 171 16.93 -20.39 4.11
C GLY A 171 16.98 -19.35 3.00
N ASP A 172 16.34 -19.68 1.90
CA ASP A 172 16.21 -18.83 0.72
C ASP A 172 14.73 -18.61 0.38
N LEU A 173 14.42 -17.37 0.01
CA LEU A 173 13.08 -16.92 -0.37
C LEU A 173 13.02 -16.41 -1.80
N TYR A 174 14.07 -16.56 -2.63
CA TYR A 174 14.03 -16.06 -4.01
C TYR A 174 12.80 -16.56 -4.78
N ASN A 175 12.19 -15.63 -5.52
CA ASN A 175 10.98 -15.80 -6.32
C ASN A 175 9.70 -16.09 -5.51
N GLU A 176 9.77 -16.06 -4.17
CA GLU A 176 8.58 -16.19 -3.33
C GLU A 176 7.76 -14.90 -3.31
N ARG A 177 6.43 -15.08 -3.30
CA ARG A 177 5.48 -14.00 -3.06
C ARG A 177 5.38 -13.75 -1.57
N VAL A 178 5.52 -12.48 -1.20
CA VAL A 178 5.54 -12.05 0.21
C VAL A 178 4.56 -10.91 0.44
N THR A 179 4.07 -10.81 1.67
CA THR A 179 3.34 -9.62 2.15
C THR A 179 4.13 -9.00 3.30
N LEU A 180 4.55 -7.75 3.13
CA LEU A 180 5.18 -6.95 4.17
C LEU A 180 4.11 -6.11 4.86
N THR A 181 3.93 -6.32 6.15
CA THR A 181 3.03 -5.55 7.02
C THR A 181 3.86 -4.63 7.90
N PHE A 182 3.71 -3.32 7.75
CA PHE A 182 4.48 -2.30 8.47
C PHE A 182 3.83 -2.01 9.81
N LEU A 183 4.58 -2.23 10.89
CA LEU A 183 4.09 -2.08 12.27
C LEU A 183 4.54 -0.76 12.89
N ARG A 184 5.82 -0.43 12.74
CA ARG A 184 6.44 0.74 13.39
C ARG A 184 7.62 1.25 12.57
N ARG A 185 7.82 2.57 12.54
CA ARG A 185 9.04 3.20 12.02
C ARG A 185 10.06 3.26 13.16
N LEU A 186 11.25 2.69 12.95
CA LEU A 186 12.34 2.71 13.94
C LEU A 186 13.14 4.01 13.85
N ARG A 187 13.55 4.37 12.63
CA ARG A 187 14.42 5.53 12.38
C ARG A 187 14.45 5.90 10.90
N GLU A 188 15.05 7.04 10.62
CA GLU A 188 15.39 7.46 9.27
C GLU A 188 16.58 6.66 8.72
N GLU A 189 16.72 6.68 7.38
CA GLU A 189 17.89 6.14 6.72
C GLU A 189 19.10 7.05 6.97
N ARG A 190 20.27 6.46 7.25
CA ARG A 190 21.50 7.20 7.48
C ARG A 190 22.69 6.47 6.88
N LYS A 191 23.71 7.22 6.49
CA LYS A 191 25.00 6.66 6.05
C LYS A 191 25.84 6.33 7.27
N PHE A 192 26.68 5.30 7.13
CA PHE A 192 27.63 4.88 8.15
C PHE A 192 29.04 5.06 7.62
N PRO A 193 29.97 5.60 8.43
CA PRO A 193 31.36 5.81 8.04
C PRO A 193 32.16 4.50 7.99
N SER A 194 31.71 3.44 8.69
CA SER A 194 32.37 2.13 8.71
C SER A 194 31.37 0.98 8.65
N VAL A 195 31.88 -0.20 8.29
CA VAL A 195 31.10 -1.46 8.28
C VAL A 195 30.71 -1.89 9.68
N ASP A 196 31.57 -1.65 10.67
CA ASP A 196 31.32 -2.06 12.05
C ASP A 196 30.21 -1.22 12.69
N GLU A 197 30.19 0.10 12.46
CA GLU A 197 29.08 0.96 12.92
C GLU A 197 27.73 0.59 12.26
N LEU A 198 27.76 0.17 10.99
CA LEU A 198 26.57 -0.34 10.32
C LEU A 198 26.07 -1.63 10.99
N ARG A 199 26.98 -2.57 11.30
CA ARG A 199 26.63 -3.83 11.99
C ARG A 199 26.06 -3.57 13.37
N GLU A 200 26.69 -2.71 14.15
CA GLU A 200 26.21 -2.32 15.48
C GLU A 200 24.80 -1.73 15.42
N GLN A 201 24.53 -0.82 14.47
CA GLN A 201 23.20 -0.25 14.33
C GLN A 201 22.16 -1.29 13.88
N ILE A 202 22.51 -2.22 12.98
CA ILE A 202 21.60 -3.30 12.59
C ILE A 202 21.25 -4.17 13.82
N ALA A 203 22.23 -4.48 14.68
CA ALA A 203 21.99 -5.22 15.91
C ALA A 203 21.03 -4.48 16.86
N LEU A 204 21.18 -3.16 17.01
CA LEU A 204 20.25 -2.32 17.77
C LEU A 204 18.84 -2.32 17.15
N ASP A 205 18.74 -2.21 15.82
CA ASP A 205 17.46 -2.23 15.11
C ASP A 205 16.73 -3.58 15.31
N VAL A 206 17.48 -4.70 15.28
CA VAL A 206 16.95 -6.05 15.55
C VAL A 206 16.50 -6.19 17.02
N ALA A 207 17.30 -5.70 17.97
CA ALA A 207 16.93 -5.72 19.38
C ALA A 207 15.64 -4.91 19.63
N ALA A 208 15.53 -3.72 19.04
CA ALA A 208 14.35 -2.87 19.13
C ALA A 208 13.11 -3.51 18.48
N ALA A 209 13.29 -4.27 17.39
CA ALA A 209 12.20 -5.01 16.75
C ALA A 209 11.65 -6.11 17.67
N ARG A 210 12.52 -6.84 18.38
CA ARG A 210 12.12 -7.91 19.32
C ARG A 210 11.32 -7.39 20.51
N GLN A 211 11.65 -6.20 21.02
CA GLN A 211 10.96 -5.58 22.17
C GLN A 211 9.53 -5.12 21.87
N SER A 212 9.09 -5.15 20.61
CA SER A 212 7.77 -4.68 20.17
C SER A 212 6.76 -5.82 19.93
N SER A 213 6.98 -6.98 20.56
CA SER A 213 6.10 -8.15 20.47
C SER A 213 5.00 -8.10 21.52
#